data_AF-A0A7U2MPD4-F1
#
_entry.id   AF-A0A7U2MPD4-F1
#
_cell.length_a   1.000
_cell.length_b   1.000
_cell.length_c   1.000
_cell.angle_alpha   90.00
_cell.angle_beta   90.00
_cell.angle_gamma   90.00
#
_symmetry.space_group_name_H-M   'P 1'
#
loop_
_entity.id
_entity.type
_entity.pdbx_description
1 polymer ?
#
loop_
_entity_poly.entity_id
_entity_poly.type
_entity_poly.pdbx_seq_one_letter_code
_entity_poly.pdbx_strand_id
1 'polypeptide(L)'
;MDNIPFPTVPYPRMEPPAHSEKKMKVLALGMSRTGTMSLYVALKELGYTCYHMAECNLDQQNNSLSLWNRAIDAIFNGIGRKFAGADFDQMLWRYDVTSYLGLVNPWDLGLTLVSGGY
;
A
#
# COMPACT_ATOMS: atom_id res chain seq x y z
N MET A 1 8.08 26.48 3.54
CA MET A 1 8.12 25.06 3.99
C MET A 1 7.70 24.18 2.81
N ASP A 2 8.27 24.43 1.62
CA ASP A 2 7.51 24.26 0.36
C ASP A 2 8.04 23.13 -0.53
N ASN A 3 8.98 22.31 -0.04
CA ASN A 3 9.63 21.24 -0.80
C ASN A 3 9.53 19.86 -0.12
N ILE A 4 8.42 19.59 0.55
CA ILE A 4 8.16 18.23 1.05
C ILE A 4 7.46 17.47 -0.09
N PRO A 5 8.08 16.43 -0.68
CA PRO A 5 7.56 15.75 -1.87
C PRO A 5 6.35 14.84 -1.58
N PHE A 6 5.79 14.93 -0.36
CA PHE A 6 4.68 14.13 0.10
C PHE A 6 3.66 15.02 0.80
N PRO A 7 2.36 14.66 0.75
CA PRO A 7 1.33 15.42 1.42
C PRO A 7 1.59 15.45 2.93
N THR A 8 1.29 16.59 3.54
CA THR A 8 1.45 16.81 4.99
C THR A 8 0.11 16.93 5.71
N VAL A 9 -0.98 17.07 4.93
CA VAL A 9 -2.34 17.19 5.45
C VAL A 9 -2.93 15.79 5.61
N PRO A 10 -3.45 15.44 6.80
CA PRO A 10 -4.15 14.17 7.00
C PRO A 10 -5.33 14.02 6.05
N TYR A 11 -5.57 12.79 5.60
CA TYR A 11 -6.74 12.49 4.77
C TYR A 11 -8.01 12.57 5.61
N PRO A 12 -9.11 13.08 5.02
CA PRO A 12 -10.39 13.10 5.72
C PRO A 12 -10.82 11.65 6.01
N ARG A 13 -11.53 11.50 7.13
CA ARG A 13 -12.21 10.24 7.44
C ARG A 13 -13.21 9.91 6.32
N MET A 14 -13.08 8.72 5.75
CA MET A 14 -13.98 8.20 4.72
C MET A 14 -14.24 6.72 4.98
N GLU A 15 -15.46 6.28 4.70
CA GLU A 15 -15.74 4.85 4.66
C GLU A 15 -15.11 4.26 3.39
N PRO A 16 -14.40 3.12 3.47
CA PRO A 16 -13.92 2.43 2.29
C PRO A 16 -15.12 2.11 1.39
N PRO A 17 -15.09 2.50 0.10
CA PRO A 17 -16.18 2.18 -0.80
C PRO A 17 -16.26 0.65 -0.97
N ALA A 18 -17.49 0.12 -1.10
CA ALA A 18 -17.73 -1.32 -1.28
C ALA A 18 -17.02 -1.90 -2.52
N HIS A 19 -16.69 -1.04 -3.49
CA HIS A 19 -15.86 -1.33 -4.64
C HIS A 19 -14.87 -0.18 -4.82
N SER A 20 -13.56 -0.48 -4.94
CA SER A 20 -12.59 0.57 -5.25
C SER A 20 -12.85 1.10 -6.65
N GLU A 21 -13.09 2.41 -6.79
CA GLU A 21 -13.16 3.04 -8.12
C GLU A 21 -11.81 2.95 -8.86
N LYS A 22 -10.72 2.77 -8.10
CA LYS A 22 -9.36 2.64 -8.61
C LYS A 22 -8.88 1.21 -8.48
N LYS A 23 -8.85 0.51 -9.62
CA LYS A 23 -8.20 -0.79 -9.74
C LYS A 23 -6.69 -0.62 -9.63
N MET A 24 -6.03 -1.46 -8.84
CA MET A 24 -4.56 -1.52 -8.75
C MET A 24 -3.98 -1.86 -10.14
N LYS A 25 -3.09 -1.00 -10.65
CA LYS A 25 -2.44 -1.12 -11.96
C LYS A 25 -1.00 -1.61 -11.83
N VAL A 26 -0.26 -1.10 -10.85
CA VAL A 26 1.18 -1.39 -10.68
C VAL A 26 1.48 -1.73 -9.22
N LEU A 27 2.14 -2.87 -9.02
CA LEU A 27 2.67 -3.30 -7.74
C LEU A 27 4.20 -3.22 -7.79
N ALA A 28 4.78 -2.14 -7.28
CA ALA A 28 6.23 -2.06 -7.10
C ALA A 28 6.59 -2.69 -5.76
N LEU A 29 7.27 -3.83 -5.84
CA LEU A 29 7.61 -4.69 -4.72
C LEU A 29 9.07 -4.49 -4.26
N GLY A 30 9.59 -3.28 -4.45
CA GLY A 30 10.93 -2.91 -4.00
C GLY A 30 11.01 -2.87 -2.46
N MET A 31 12.18 -3.15 -1.91
CA MET A 31 12.41 -3.06 -0.46
C MET A 31 12.55 -1.60 -0.02
N SER A 32 12.39 -1.34 1.29
CA SER A 32 12.70 -0.03 1.85
C SER A 32 14.12 0.39 1.47
N ARG A 33 14.30 1.68 1.18
CA ARG A 33 15.59 2.30 0.81
C ARG A 33 16.16 1.93 -0.56
N THR A 34 15.45 1.18 -1.41
CA THR A 34 15.87 0.90 -2.81
C THR A 34 15.33 1.94 -3.80
N GLY A 35 15.20 3.20 -3.39
CA GLY A 35 14.67 4.27 -4.25
C GLY A 35 13.14 4.34 -4.34
N THR A 36 12.40 3.71 -3.42
CA THR A 36 10.93 3.71 -3.38
C THR A 36 10.33 5.11 -3.33
N MET A 37 10.99 6.05 -2.65
CA MET A 37 10.57 7.44 -2.58
C MET A 37 10.72 8.18 -3.91
N SER A 38 11.84 7.96 -4.61
CA SER A 38 12.06 8.53 -5.95
C SER A 38 11.04 7.96 -6.95
N LEU A 39 10.75 6.67 -6.85
CA LEU A 39 9.71 6.01 -7.66
C LEU A 39 8.32 6.59 -7.37
N TYR A 40 7.99 6.81 -6.10
CA TYR A 40 6.74 7.45 -5.70
C TYR A 40 6.57 8.85 -6.30
N VAL A 41 7.61 9.69 -6.26
CA VAL A 41 7.57 11.03 -6.86
C VAL A 41 7.37 10.94 -8.38
N ALA A 42 8.15 10.09 -9.06
CA ALA A 42 8.05 9.90 -10.50
C ALA A 42 6.65 9.40 -10.93
N LEU A 43 6.07 8.46 -10.18
CA LEU A 43 4.72 7.96 -10.46
C LEU A 43 3.64 9.04 -10.28
N LYS A 44 3.79 9.93 -9.29
CA LYS A 44 2.90 11.08 -9.12
C LYS A 44 3.03 12.09 -10.26
N GLU A 45 4.24 12.36 -10.72
CA GLU A 45 4.48 13.22 -11.90
C GLU A 45 3.83 12.65 -13.16
N LEU A 46 3.78 11.32 -13.29
CA LEU A 46 3.09 10.62 -14.38
C LEU A 46 1.55 10.58 -14.22
N GLY A 47 1.00 11.16 -13.16
CA GLY A 47 -0.45 11.24 -12.92
C GLY A 47 -1.04 10.04 -12.19
N TYR A 48 -0.23 9.11 -11.67
CA TYR A 48 -0.72 8.02 -10.83
C TYR A 48 -0.97 8.47 -9.40
N THR A 49 -1.94 7.83 -8.75
CA THR A 49 -2.16 7.93 -7.30
C THR A 49 -1.41 6.81 -6.58
N CYS A 50 -0.15 7.10 -6.31
CA CYS A 50 0.78 6.14 -5.70
C CYS A 50 0.69 6.12 -4.17
N TYR A 51 0.57 4.91 -3.60
CA TYR A 51 0.80 4.66 -2.18
C TYR A 51 2.30 4.59 -1.87
N HIS A 52 2.71 5.16 -0.73
CA HIS A 52 4.02 4.96 -0.12
C HIS A 52 3.84 4.95 1.40
N MET A 53 4.63 4.17 2.14
CA MET A 53 4.48 4.03 3.60
C MET A 53 4.62 5.36 4.37
N ALA A 54 5.29 6.37 3.78
CA ALA A 54 5.33 7.73 4.33
C ALA A 54 3.93 8.37 4.48
N GLU A 55 2.95 7.96 3.66
CA GLU A 55 1.57 8.42 3.74
C GLU A 55 0.74 7.69 4.80
N CYS A 56 1.27 6.63 5.43
CA CYS A 56 0.52 5.84 6.41
C CYS A 56 0.03 6.68 7.61
N ASN A 57 0.81 7.70 8.01
CA ASN A 57 0.41 8.64 9.06
C ASN A 57 -0.69 9.62 8.61
N LEU A 58 -0.78 9.92 7.31
CA LEU A 58 -1.82 10.80 6.77
C LEU A 58 -3.18 10.11 6.82
N ASP A 59 -3.21 8.79 6.68
CA ASP A 59 -4.44 7.99 6.68
C ASP A 59 -4.75 7.33 8.04
N GLN A 60 -4.15 7.84 9.12
CA GLN A 60 -4.37 7.32 10.48
C GLN A 60 -5.85 7.39 10.89
N GLN A 61 -6.58 8.43 10.46
CA GLN A 61 -8.01 8.58 10.74
C GLN A 61 -8.87 7.47 10.11
N ASN A 62 -8.35 6.79 9.09
CA ASN A 62 -8.99 5.67 8.41
C ASN A 62 -8.36 4.32 8.79
N ASN A 63 -7.67 4.26 9.94
CA ASN A 63 -7.09 3.04 10.49
C ASN A 63 -6.01 2.39 9.62
N SER A 64 -5.35 3.13 8.73
CA SER A 64 -4.35 2.56 7.82
C SER A 64 -3.23 1.81 8.57
N LEU A 65 -2.64 2.44 9.60
CA LEU A 65 -1.56 1.82 10.39
C LEU A 65 -2.03 0.58 11.16
N SER A 66 -3.26 0.59 11.70
CA SER A 66 -3.77 -0.57 12.44
C SER A 66 -4.12 -1.73 11.51
N LEU A 67 -4.56 -1.46 10.27
CA LEU A 67 -4.70 -2.49 9.24
C LEU A 67 -3.35 -3.11 8.86
N TRP A 68 -2.30 -2.29 8.71
CA TRP A 68 -0.94 -2.80 8.48
C TRP A 68 -0.42 -3.66 9.62
N ASN A 69 -0.63 -3.23 10.88
CA ASN A 69 -0.24 -4.04 12.04
C ASN A 69 -0.97 -5.38 12.07
N ARG A 70 -2.28 -5.40 11.78
CA ARG A 70 -3.06 -6.64 11.67
C ARG A 70 -2.56 -7.54 10.55
N ALA A 71 -2.15 -6.99 9.42
CA ALA A 71 -1.56 -7.75 8.33
C ALA A 71 -0.23 -8.39 8.75
N ILE A 72 0.65 -7.62 9.41
CA ILE A 72 1.92 -8.11 9.94
C ILE A 72 1.69 -9.23 10.96
N ASP A 73 0.78 -9.03 11.91
CA ASP A 73 0.43 -10.02 12.92
C ASP A 73 -0.11 -11.32 12.32
N ALA A 74 -0.98 -11.22 11.32
CA ALA A 74 -1.55 -12.38 10.64
C ALA A 74 -0.52 -13.15 9.81
N ILE A 75 0.41 -12.45 9.15
CA ILE A 75 1.39 -13.03 8.23
C ILE A 75 2.58 -13.63 9.00
N PHE A 76 3.18 -12.86 9.91
CA PHE A 76 4.44 -13.20 10.56
C PHE A 76 4.26 -13.82 11.94
N ASN A 77 3.27 -13.35 12.72
CA ASN A 77 3.06 -13.83 14.09
C ASN A 77 2.00 -14.94 14.16
N GLY A 78 1.30 -15.23 13.05
CA GLY A 78 0.20 -16.19 13.00
C GLY A 78 -1.00 -15.79 13.87
N ILE A 79 -1.13 -14.51 14.19
CA ILE A 79 -2.18 -13.98 15.07
C ILE A 79 -3.35 -13.50 14.21
N GLY A 80 -4.51 -14.15 14.38
CA GLY A 80 -5.73 -13.81 13.66
C GLY A 80 -5.86 -14.50 12.29
N ARG A 81 -6.77 -13.98 11.46
CA ARG A 81 -7.04 -14.54 10.13
C ARG A 81 -5.98 -14.08 9.14
N LYS A 82 -5.46 -15.00 8.31
CA LYS A 82 -4.58 -14.70 7.18
C LYS A 82 -5.24 -13.69 6.23
N PHE A 83 -4.48 -12.66 5.88
CA PHE A 83 -4.91 -11.66 4.90
C PHE A 83 -5.00 -12.28 3.50
N ALA A 84 -5.99 -11.85 2.73
CA ALA A 84 -6.20 -12.20 1.33
C ALA A 84 -6.28 -10.92 0.47
N GLY A 85 -6.34 -11.08 -0.85
CA GLY A 85 -6.38 -9.94 -1.79
C GLY A 85 -7.44 -8.89 -1.45
N ALA A 86 -8.64 -9.31 -1.05
CA ALA A 86 -9.72 -8.40 -0.66
C ALA A 86 -9.39 -7.52 0.56
N ASP A 87 -8.57 -8.01 1.49
CA ASP A 87 -8.11 -7.22 2.64
C ASP A 87 -7.14 -6.13 2.19
N PHE A 88 -6.29 -6.41 1.20
CA PHE A 88 -5.40 -5.42 0.59
C PHE A 88 -6.15 -4.40 -0.27
N ASP A 89 -7.22 -4.82 -0.96
CA ASP A 89 -8.11 -3.90 -1.68
C ASP A 89 -8.74 -2.89 -0.72
N GLN A 90 -9.15 -3.33 0.48
CA GLN A 90 -9.65 -2.44 1.54
C GLN A 90 -8.56 -1.48 2.05
N MET A 91 -7.30 -1.89 2.07
CA MET A 91 -6.19 -1.04 2.54
C MET A 91 -5.73 -0.03 1.50
N LEU A 92 -5.83 -0.38 0.21
CA LEU A 92 -5.23 0.37 -0.89
C LEU A 92 -6.26 1.00 -1.83
N TRP A 93 -7.55 1.00 -1.47
CA TRP A 93 -8.67 1.45 -2.31
C TRP A 93 -8.54 2.86 -2.91
N ARG A 94 -7.76 3.76 -2.29
CA ARG A 94 -7.51 5.15 -2.78
C ARG A 94 -6.48 5.23 -3.89
N TYR A 95 -5.70 4.16 -4.07
CA TYR A 95 -4.47 4.14 -4.83
C TYR A 95 -4.57 3.18 -6.00
N ASP A 96 -3.98 3.57 -7.13
CA ASP A 96 -3.88 2.72 -8.32
C ASP A 96 -2.46 2.17 -8.53
N VAL A 97 -1.49 2.65 -7.77
CA VAL A 97 -0.12 2.14 -7.76
C VAL A 97 0.39 2.07 -6.33
N THR A 98 1.24 1.10 -6.04
CA THR A 98 2.06 1.09 -4.82
C THR A 98 3.54 1.09 -5.18
N SER A 99 4.30 1.97 -4.52
CA SER A 99 5.76 2.08 -4.66
C SER A 99 6.53 1.19 -3.68
N TYR A 100 5.87 0.80 -2.59
CA TYR A 100 6.42 0.07 -1.46
C TYR A 100 5.28 -0.34 -0.54
N LEU A 101 5.23 -1.62 -0.17
CA LEU A 101 4.15 -2.18 0.65
C LEU A 101 4.51 -2.39 2.13
N GLY A 102 5.58 -1.77 2.65
CA GLY A 102 6.05 -2.07 4.00
C GLY A 102 6.86 -3.37 4.06
N LEU A 103 7.13 -3.87 5.27
CA LEU A 103 7.95 -5.04 5.63
C LEU A 103 7.43 -6.40 5.09
N VAL A 104 6.51 -6.39 4.14
CA VAL A 104 5.91 -7.60 3.60
C VAL A 104 6.56 -7.90 2.27
N ASN A 105 7.36 -8.98 2.20
CA ASN A 105 7.91 -9.41 0.92
C ASN A 105 6.78 -9.94 0.02
N PRO A 106 6.94 -9.91 -1.31
CA PRO A 106 6.00 -10.54 -2.24
C PRO A 106 5.67 -11.99 -1.91
N TRP A 107 6.69 -12.71 -1.43
CA TRP A 107 6.62 -14.11 -1.03
C TRP A 107 5.83 -14.30 0.27
N ASP A 108 5.78 -13.28 1.14
CA ASP A 108 5.03 -13.30 2.41
C ASP A 108 3.53 -13.02 2.21
N LEU A 109 3.15 -12.43 1.06
CA LEU A 109 1.77 -12.09 0.71
C LEU A 109 0.97 -13.26 0.09
N GLY A 110 1.60 -14.41 -0.15
CA GLY A 110 0.98 -15.47 -0.96
C GLY A 110 0.66 -15.00 -2.39
N LEU A 111 1.22 -13.86 -2.81
CA LEU A 111 1.28 -13.40 -4.19
C LEU A 111 2.36 -14.22 -4.90
N THR A 112 2.16 -15.54 -4.98
CA THR A 112 2.75 -16.28 -6.09
C THR A 112 2.23 -15.59 -7.34
N LEU A 113 3.12 -14.87 -8.02
CA LEU A 113 3.05 -14.78 -9.47
C LEU A 113 2.70 -16.20 -9.90
N VAL A 114 1.55 -16.39 -10.54
CA VAL A 114 1.34 -17.58 -11.34
C VAL A 114 2.49 -17.50 -12.35
N SER A 115 3.61 -18.14 -12.03
CA SER A 115 4.66 -18.41 -12.99
C SER A 115 3.99 -19.38 -13.95
N GLY A 116 3.41 -18.82 -15.00
CA GLY A 116 3.04 -19.57 -16.19
C GLY A 116 4.26 -20.39 -16.56
N GLY A 117 4.11 -21.71 -16.47
CA GLY A 117 5.12 -22.63 -16.95
C GLY A 117 5.38 -22.37 -18.42
N TYR A 118 6.66 -22.33 -18.76
CA TYR A 118 7.13 -22.71 -20.08
C TYR A 118 7.35 -24.22 -20.09
#